data_AF-W2CAG5-F1
#
_entry.id   AF-W2CAG5-F1
#
_cell.length_a   1.000
_cell.length_b   1.000
_cell.length_c   1.000
_cell.angle_alpha   90.00
_cell.angle_beta   90.00
_cell.angle_gamma   90.00
#
_symmetry.space_group_name_H-M   'P 1'
#
loop_
_entity.id
_entity.type
_entity.pdbx_description
1 polymer ?
#
loop_
_entity_poly.entity_id
_entity_poly.type
_entity_poly.pdbx_seq_one_letter_code
_entity_poly.pdbx_strand_id
1 'polypeptide(L)'
;MSVGEGELRNKQARNMSNGKCYCAYCGQSFKSVSELTRAGLCARHPDGPVRGKHKLYEGTEKTAYTCKYCGAEARTIDRLTASTCLHHPKGHHRGHHEPAL
;
A
#
# COMPACT_ATOMS: atom_id res chain seq x y z
N MET A 1 40.97 14.64 27.94
CA MET A 1 40.30 13.72 27.00
C MET A 1 38.92 13.43 27.55
N SER A 2 37.86 13.89 26.88
CA SER A 2 36.49 13.37 26.98
C SER A 2 35.62 14.22 26.04
N VAL A 3 35.54 13.79 24.79
CA VAL A 3 34.47 14.21 23.87
C VAL A 3 33.31 13.27 24.11
N GLY A 4 32.14 13.82 24.42
CA GLY A 4 30.93 13.06 24.70
C GLY A 4 29.75 13.70 23.98
N GLU A 5 29.36 13.06 22.88
CA GLU A 5 28.00 12.76 22.45
C GLU A 5 26.92 13.83 22.73
N GLY A 6 26.47 14.51 21.67
CA GLY A 6 25.34 15.42 21.73
C GLY A 6 24.83 15.77 20.34
N GLU A 7 23.85 14.97 19.90
CA GLU A 7 22.66 15.36 19.13
C GLU A 7 22.82 16.43 18.04
N LEU A 8 22.49 16.07 16.79
CA LEU A 8 21.59 16.84 15.91
C LEU A 8 21.47 16.13 14.54
N ARG A 9 20.78 14.98 14.52
CA ARG A 9 20.24 14.41 13.27
C ARG A 9 18.75 14.71 13.14
N ASN A 10 18.38 16.00 13.26
CA ASN A 10 17.04 16.46 12.95
C ASN A 10 17.01 17.13 11.57
N LYS A 11 16.97 16.26 10.56
CA LYS A 11 16.83 16.65 9.15
C LYS A 11 15.52 16.04 8.61
N GLN A 12 14.41 16.33 9.26
CA GLN A 12 13.07 16.03 8.76
C GLN A 12 12.12 17.23 8.94
N ALA A 13 12.63 18.42 8.62
CA ALA A 13 11.79 19.57 8.31
C ALA A 13 11.41 19.50 6.83
N ARG A 14 10.34 18.76 6.49
CA ARG A 14 9.49 19.03 5.32
C ARG A 14 8.04 18.64 5.64
N ASN A 15 7.30 19.64 6.11
CA ASN A 15 5.85 19.72 6.07
C ASN A 15 5.29 19.08 4.78
N MET A 16 4.54 17.99 4.94
CA MET A 16 3.12 17.93 4.62
C MET A 16 2.68 18.74 3.38
N SER A 17 2.76 18.15 2.18
CA SER A 17 1.98 18.48 0.96
C SER A 17 2.29 17.53 -0.22
N ASN A 18 2.64 16.27 0.03
CA ASN A 18 2.84 15.30 -1.05
C ASN A 18 2.36 13.92 -0.59
N GLY A 19 1.04 13.82 -0.37
CA GLY A 19 0.39 12.59 0.08
C GLY A 19 0.80 11.43 -0.82
N LYS A 20 1.43 10.41 -0.23
CA LYS A 20 1.74 9.18 -0.95
C LYS A 20 0.42 8.54 -1.33
N CYS A 21 0.28 8.17 -2.59
CA CYS A 21 -0.87 7.42 -3.07
C CYS A 21 -0.49 5.95 -3.14
N TYR A 22 -1.40 5.06 -2.77
CA TYR A 22 -1.13 3.63 -2.76
C TYR A 22 -1.99 2.92 -3.80
N CYS A 23 -1.46 1.84 -4.38
CA CYS A 23 -2.28 0.94 -5.19
C CYS A 23 -3.08 0.01 -4.27
N ALA A 24 -4.40 -0.05 -4.40
CA ALA A 24 -5.26 -0.95 -3.64
C ALA A 24 -4.99 -2.45 -3.94
N TYR A 25 -4.42 -2.76 -5.11
CA TYR A 25 -4.19 -4.14 -5.55
C TYR A 25 -2.80 -4.69 -5.19
N CYS A 26 -1.76 -3.87 -5.29
CA CYS A 26 -0.39 -4.32 -5.03
C CYS A 26 0.30 -3.58 -3.88
N GLY A 27 -0.32 -2.52 -3.35
CA GLY A 27 0.24 -1.74 -2.25
C GLY A 27 1.47 -0.89 -2.59
N GLN A 28 1.88 -0.84 -3.86
CA GLN A 28 2.93 0.09 -4.32
C GLN A 28 2.57 1.53 -3.97
N SER A 29 3.54 2.26 -3.43
CA SER A 29 3.43 3.68 -3.10
C SER A 29 3.93 4.56 -4.24
N PHE A 30 3.19 5.61 -4.56
CA PHE A 30 3.48 6.59 -5.60
C PHE A 30 3.48 7.99 -5.02
N LYS A 31 4.17 8.93 -5.67
CA LYS A 31 4.22 10.32 -5.18
C LYS A 31 2.96 11.11 -5.53
N SER A 32 2.13 10.61 -6.45
CA SER A 32 0.86 11.21 -6.87
C SER A 32 -0.04 10.20 -7.59
N VAL A 33 -1.33 10.52 -7.72
CA VAL A 33 -2.30 9.75 -8.53
C VAL A 33 -1.89 9.72 -10.02
N SER A 34 -1.33 10.82 -10.53
CA SER A 34 -0.82 10.91 -11.90
C SER A 34 0.31 9.92 -12.15
N GLU A 35 1.26 9.80 -11.20
CA GLU A 35 2.34 8.81 -11.29
C GLU A 35 1.80 7.38 -11.24
N LEU A 36 0.87 7.09 -10.33
CA LEU A 36 0.20 5.79 -10.23
C LEU A 36 -0.49 5.39 -11.55
N THR A 37 -1.18 6.33 -12.18
CA THR A 37 -1.94 6.09 -13.42
C THR A 37 -1.01 5.89 -14.62
N ARG A 38 0.18 6.52 -14.60
CA ARG A 38 1.21 6.44 -15.65
C ARG A 38 2.22 5.31 -15.42
N ALA A 39 2.32 4.76 -14.21
CA ALA A 39 3.29 3.71 -13.83
C ALA A 39 3.14 2.42 -14.65
N GLY A 40 1.98 2.21 -15.29
CA GLY A 40 1.74 1.10 -16.19
C GLY A 40 0.77 0.08 -15.61
N LEU A 41 1.11 -1.20 -15.77
CA LEU A 41 0.25 -2.33 -15.46
C LEU A 41 0.57 -2.92 -14.08
N CYS A 42 -0.46 -3.27 -13.35
CA CYS A 42 -0.36 -3.80 -12.00
C CYS A 42 -0.14 -5.33 -12.03
N ALA A 43 0.97 -5.78 -11.43
CA ALA A 43 1.30 -7.20 -11.32
C ALA A 43 0.31 -8.01 -10.46
N ARG A 44 -0.41 -7.37 -9.54
CA ARG A 44 -1.43 -8.01 -8.67
C ARG A 44 -2.86 -7.62 -9.04
N HIS A 45 -3.11 -7.32 -10.32
CA HIS A 45 -4.45 -6.95 -10.77
C HIS A 45 -5.44 -8.13 -10.56
N PRO A 46 -6.68 -7.88 -10.08
CA PRO A 46 -7.63 -8.94 -9.71
C PRO A 46 -8.10 -9.82 -10.87
N ASP A 47 -7.92 -9.38 -12.11
CA ASP A 47 -8.24 -10.17 -13.32
C ASP A 47 -7.06 -11.00 -13.82
N GLY A 48 -5.87 -10.80 -13.26
CA GLY A 48 -4.65 -11.52 -13.59
C GLY A 48 -3.44 -10.56 -13.68
N PRO A 49 -2.22 -11.10 -13.54
CA PRO A 49 -1.02 -10.29 -13.52
C PRO A 49 -0.89 -9.48 -14.81
N VAL A 50 -0.61 -8.17 -14.69
CA VAL A 50 -0.34 -7.29 -15.83
C VAL A 50 -1.56 -7.12 -16.77
N ARG A 51 -2.79 -7.48 -16.32
CA ARG A 51 -4.02 -7.35 -17.13
C ARG A 51 -4.76 -6.03 -16.98
N GLY A 52 -4.26 -5.12 -16.14
CA GLY A 52 -4.89 -3.83 -15.90
C GLY A 52 -3.96 -2.89 -15.16
N LYS A 53 -4.36 -1.62 -15.07
CA LYS A 53 -3.58 -0.57 -14.40
C LYS A 53 -3.69 -0.68 -12.88
N HIS A 54 -2.83 0.07 -12.19
CA HIS A 54 -2.96 0.26 -10.75
C HIS A 54 -4.30 0.92 -10.40
N LYS A 55 -4.94 0.48 -9.32
CA LYS A 55 -6.12 1.12 -8.75
C LYS A 55 -5.71 1.98 -7.56
N LEU A 56 -6.11 3.24 -7.55
CA LEU A 56 -5.90 4.12 -6.41
C LEU A 56 -6.62 3.56 -5.17
N TYR A 57 -5.90 3.49 -4.06
CA TYR A 57 -6.50 3.30 -2.76
C TYR A 57 -7.10 4.63 -2.30
N GLU A 58 -8.42 4.64 -2.12
CA GLU A 58 -9.20 5.85 -1.81
C GLU A 58 -9.22 6.19 -0.31
N GLY A 59 -8.68 5.31 0.55
CA GLY A 59 -8.54 5.57 1.97
C GLY A 59 -7.35 6.48 2.29
N THR A 60 -7.29 6.92 3.54
CA THR A 60 -6.14 7.66 4.06
C THR A 60 -4.99 6.73 4.44
N GLU A 61 -3.78 7.27 4.57
CA GLU A 61 -2.66 6.51 5.13
C GLU A 61 -2.98 6.12 6.57
N LYS A 62 -2.98 4.81 6.84
CA LYS A 62 -3.22 4.24 8.18
C LYS A 62 -1.98 3.52 8.67
N THR A 63 -1.85 3.39 9.99
CA THR A 63 -0.78 2.64 10.65
C THR A 63 -0.92 1.13 10.46
N ALA A 64 -2.15 0.67 10.21
CA ALA A 64 -2.51 -0.70 9.86
C ALA A 64 -3.66 -0.68 8.84
N TYR A 65 -3.62 -1.64 7.92
CA TYR A 65 -4.61 -1.87 6.87
C TYR A 65 -5.25 -3.22 7.10
N THR A 66 -6.58 -3.25 7.06
CA THR A 66 -7.37 -4.45 7.32
C THR A 66 -8.03 -4.93 6.03
N CYS A 67 -8.06 -6.23 5.80
CA CYS A 67 -8.75 -6.82 4.67
C CYS A 67 -10.27 -6.74 4.87
N LYS A 68 -10.98 -6.16 3.91
CA LYS A 68 -12.45 -6.01 3.95
C LYS A 68 -13.23 -7.33 3.95
N TYR A 69 -12.60 -8.45 3.58
CA TYR A 69 -13.25 -9.75 3.45
C TYR A 69 -13.02 -10.69 4.63
N CYS A 70 -11.79 -10.76 5.13
CA CYS A 70 -11.41 -11.73 6.16
C CYS A 70 -10.88 -11.09 7.46
N GLY A 71 -10.79 -9.76 7.53
CA GLY A 71 -10.30 -9.06 8.71
C GLY A 71 -8.79 -9.16 8.95
N ALA A 72 -8.01 -9.77 8.06
CA ALA A 72 -6.56 -9.85 8.18
C ALA A 72 -5.93 -8.44 8.21
N GLU A 73 -4.96 -8.21 9.07
CA GLU A 73 -4.31 -6.92 9.24
C GLU A 73 -2.84 -6.94 8.79
N ALA A 74 -2.36 -5.83 8.25
CA ALA A 74 -0.95 -5.63 7.95
C ALA A 74 -0.55 -4.16 8.07
N ARG A 75 0.73 -3.90 8.33
CA ARG A 75 1.24 -2.50 8.45
C ARG A 75 1.28 -1.75 7.11
N THR A 76 1.21 -2.46 5.98
CA THR A 76 1.18 -1.88 4.64
C THR A 76 0.25 -2.67 3.73
N ILE A 77 -0.31 -2.00 2.71
CA ILE A 77 -1.16 -2.65 1.71
C ILE A 77 -0.37 -3.69 0.90
N ASP A 78 0.94 -3.49 0.68
CA ASP A 78 1.78 -4.47 -0.03
C ASP A 78 1.84 -5.79 0.73
N ARG A 79 2.11 -5.73 2.05
CA ARG A 79 2.09 -6.90 2.93
C ARG A 79 0.73 -7.57 2.97
N LEU A 80 -0.34 -6.77 3.02
CA LEU A 80 -1.71 -7.29 3.01
C LEU A 80 -2.01 -8.05 1.71
N THR A 81 -1.70 -7.44 0.56
CA THR A 81 -1.97 -7.97 -0.78
C THR A 81 -0.99 -9.05 -1.23
N ALA A 82 0.09 -9.29 -0.49
CA ALA A 82 1.09 -10.31 -0.83
C ALA A 82 0.54 -11.74 -0.74
N SER A 83 -0.44 -11.99 0.14
CA SER A 83 -1.12 -13.28 0.27
C SER A 83 -2.51 -13.27 -0.38
N THR A 84 -3.06 -14.46 -0.59
CA THR A 84 -4.44 -14.65 -1.06
C THR A 84 -5.40 -14.67 0.12
N CYS A 85 -6.62 -14.18 -0.12
CA CYS A 85 -7.66 -14.13 0.90
C CYS A 85 -8.49 -15.41 0.91
N LEU A 86 -8.65 -16.01 2.08
CA LEU A 86 -9.48 -17.19 2.29
C LEU A 86 -10.98 -16.90 2.04
N HIS A 87 -11.46 -15.70 2.33
CA HIS A 87 -12.86 -15.30 2.19
C HIS A 87 -13.10 -14.39 0.99
N HIS A 88 -12.29 -14.50 -0.07
CA HIS A 88 -12.45 -13.67 -1.25
C HIS A 88 -13.76 -13.98 -2.01
N PRO A 89 -14.50 -12.99 -2.53
CA PRO A 89 -15.78 -13.20 -3.20
C PRO A 89 -15.70 -14.03 -4.48
N LYS A 90 -14.52 -14.06 -5.14
CA LYS A 90 -14.24 -14.94 -6.29
C LYS A 90 -14.04 -16.41 -5.89
N GLY A 91 -14.05 -16.73 -4.60
CA GLY A 91 -13.80 -18.05 -4.03
C GLY A 91 -12.54 -18.11 -3.16
N HIS A 92 -12.44 -19.15 -2.32
CA HIS A 92 -11.33 -19.37 -1.41
C HIS A 92 -9.98 -19.35 -2.13
N HIS A 93 -9.07 -18.47 -1.69
CA HIS A 93 -7.73 -18.26 -2.28
C HIS A 93 -7.70 -17.84 -3.76
N ARG A 94 -8.83 -17.41 -4.34
CA ARG A 94 -8.93 -16.96 -5.75
C ARG A 94 -8.73 -15.46 -5.95
N GLY A 95 -8.21 -14.77 -4.95
CA GLY A 95 -7.89 -13.34 -5.03
C GLY A 95 -7.03 -12.91 -3.84
N HIS A 96 -6.35 -11.77 -4.00
CA HIS A 96 -5.55 -11.16 -2.95
C HIS A 96 -6.44 -10.51 -1.88
N HIS A 97 -5.89 -10.25 -0.70
CA HIS A 97 -6.58 -9.42 0.27
C HIS A 97 -6.79 -8.01 -0.30
N GLU A 98 -7.99 -7.47 -0.14
CA GLU A 98 -8.28 -6.08 -0.49
C GLU A 98 -8.39 -5.22 0.78
N PRO A 99 -7.66 -4.10 0.86
CA PRO A 99 -7.75 -3.20 2.01
C PRO A 99 -9.13 -2.56 2.09
N ALA A 100 -9.65 -2.45 3.31
CA ALA A 100 -10.80 -1.63 3.66
C ALA A 100 -10.42 -0.14 3.62
N LEU A 101 -11.39 0.71 3.24
CA LEU A 101 -11.22 2.17 3.15
C LEU A 101 -11.11 2.83 4.53
#